data_AF-A0A211ZTD9-F1
#
_entry.id   AF-A0A211ZTD9-F1
#
_cell.length_a   1.000
_cell.length_b   1.000
_cell.length_c   1.000
_cell.angle_alpha   90.00
_cell.angle_beta   90.00
_cell.angle_gamma   90.00
#
_symmetry.space_group_name_H-M   'P 1'
#
loop_
_entity.id
_entity.type
_entity.pdbx_description
1 polymer ?
#
loop_
_entity_poly.entity_id
_entity_poly.type
_entity_poly.pdbx_seq_one_letter_code
_entity_poly.pdbx_strand_id
1 'polypeptide(L)'
;MVDADPRTETALAASPDPDEADDAILSGLIELGMTMARAFQAEAIAALQADDLDRAGKAEAHFSRLFLGIRRAIALRARLRQQRQETLRAGERNQDEQAARAADRRRRVALGVTESIAAATSDTETREQRTAELWDRLAGDHAGRIDTADRALPIEDLIRSLCRALGIPPDRAAIAAAVAGTLEPPARTRAGTAGRWPAQGWIHPPDAAAAGRRPLRPPGPDSG
;
A
#
# COMPACT_ATOMS: atom_id res chain seq x y z
N MET A 1 -18.26 46.33 30.09
CA MET A 1 -17.02 45.60 29.79
C MET A 1 -17.43 44.16 29.54
N VAL A 2 -17.77 43.85 28.29
CA VAL A 2 -18.26 42.55 27.85
C VAL A 2 -17.12 41.97 27.01
N ASP A 3 -16.54 40.89 27.51
CA ASP A 3 -15.46 40.16 26.87
C ASP A 3 -16.05 39.35 25.71
N ALA A 4 -15.70 39.71 24.48
CA ALA A 4 -16.11 39.00 23.28
C ALA A 4 -15.00 38.00 22.92
N ASP A 5 -15.30 36.72 23.12
CA ASP A 5 -14.45 35.58 22.78
C ASP A 5 -14.26 35.47 21.25
N PRO A 6 -13.05 35.66 20.69
CA PRO A 6 -12.80 35.55 19.27
C PRO A 6 -12.19 34.18 18.94
N ARG A 7 -12.97 33.11 19.11
CA ARG A 7 -12.62 31.79 18.58
C ARG A 7 -13.82 31.12 17.92
N THR A 8 -14.37 31.79 16.92
CA THR A 8 -14.99 31.08 15.79
C THR A 8 -13.89 30.82 14.77
N GLU A 9 -13.04 29.84 15.09
CA GLU A 9 -12.11 29.24 14.15
C GLU A 9 -12.99 28.60 13.06
N THR A 10 -13.21 29.37 12.00
CA THR A 10 -13.87 28.88 10.80
C THR A 10 -12.88 27.91 10.21
N ALA A 11 -13.03 26.63 10.56
CA ALA A 11 -12.37 25.54 9.87
C ALA A 11 -12.70 25.73 8.40
N LEU A 12 -11.73 26.25 7.63
CA LEU A 12 -11.77 26.24 6.18
C LEU A 12 -11.94 24.78 5.81
N ALA A 13 -13.17 24.39 5.50
CA ALA A 13 -13.46 23.11 4.89
C ALA A 13 -12.52 23.02 3.69
N ALA A 14 -11.60 22.06 3.73
CA ALA A 14 -10.77 21.74 2.59
C ALA A 14 -11.70 21.65 1.38
N SER A 15 -11.38 22.39 0.32
CA SER A 15 -12.14 22.30 -0.93
C SER A 15 -12.27 20.81 -1.26
N PRO A 16 -13.48 20.30 -1.52
CA PRO A 16 -13.66 18.89 -1.83
C PRO A 16 -12.72 18.52 -2.97
N ASP A 17 -12.13 17.33 -2.88
CA ASP A 17 -11.36 16.75 -3.96
C ASP A 17 -12.17 16.90 -5.25
N PRO A 18 -11.62 17.46 -6.35
CA PRO A 18 -12.36 17.62 -7.60
C PRO A 18 -13.07 16.32 -8.03
N ASP A 19 -12.47 15.16 -7.74
CA ASP A 19 -13.09 13.87 -8.06
C ASP A 19 -14.30 13.54 -7.17
N GLU A 20 -14.31 13.99 -5.92
CA GLU A 20 -15.43 13.84 -4.98
C GLU A 20 -16.58 14.80 -5.35
N ALA A 21 -16.25 16.01 -5.76
CA ALA A 21 -17.20 16.95 -6.34
C ALA A 21 -17.85 16.39 -7.62
N ASP A 22 -17.07 15.78 -8.51
CA ASP A 22 -17.59 15.14 -9.72
C ASP A 22 -18.49 13.92 -9.42
N ASP A 23 -18.17 13.09 -8.40
CA ASP A 23 -19.05 11.98 -7.97
C ASP A 23 -20.37 12.50 -7.41
N ALA A 24 -20.34 13.59 -6.64
CA ALA A 24 -21.52 14.23 -6.08
C ALA A 24 -22.42 14.81 -7.19
N ILE A 25 -21.82 15.51 -8.17
CA ILE A 25 -22.55 16.04 -9.33
C ILE A 25 -23.21 14.91 -10.11
N LEU A 26 -22.47 13.84 -10.43
CA LEU A 26 -23.03 12.69 -11.15
C LEU A 26 -24.15 12.00 -10.36
N SER A 27 -24.04 11.94 -9.03
CA SER A 27 -25.10 11.40 -8.16
C SER A 27 -26.37 12.24 -8.26
N GLY A 28 -26.25 13.56 -8.12
CA GLY A 28 -27.38 14.48 -8.24
C GLY A 28 -28.04 14.43 -9.62
N LEU A 29 -27.25 14.32 -10.69
CA LEU A 29 -27.77 14.17 -12.06
C LEU A 29 -28.50 12.84 -12.27
N ILE A 30 -28.00 11.75 -11.70
CA ILE A 30 -28.67 10.44 -11.74
C ILE A 30 -30.00 10.50 -10.99
N GLU A 31 -30.04 11.09 -9.80
CA GLU A 31 -31.26 11.23 -8.99
C GLU A 31 -32.32 12.10 -9.67
N LEU A 32 -31.91 13.25 -10.19
CA LEU A 32 -32.78 14.14 -10.96
C LEU A 32 -33.30 13.43 -12.21
N GLY A 33 -32.41 12.75 -12.95
CA GLY A 33 -32.78 11.96 -14.12
C GLY A 33 -33.77 10.85 -13.79
N MET A 34 -33.59 10.13 -12.69
CA MET A 34 -34.53 9.10 -12.24
C MET A 34 -35.90 9.69 -11.90
N THR A 35 -35.94 10.87 -11.29
CA THR A 35 -37.18 11.59 -11.00
C THR A 35 -37.91 11.98 -12.27
N MET A 36 -37.19 12.57 -13.24
CA MET A 36 -37.76 12.92 -14.54
C MET A 36 -38.22 11.69 -15.34
N ALA A 37 -37.50 10.57 -15.25
CA ALA A 37 -37.86 9.32 -15.91
C ALA A 37 -39.20 8.77 -15.41
N ARG A 38 -39.44 8.82 -14.09
CA ARG A 38 -40.73 8.46 -13.50
C ARG A 38 -41.86 9.37 -13.96
N ALA A 39 -41.60 10.66 -14.11
CA ALA A 39 -42.59 11.62 -14.61
C ALA A 39 -42.98 11.32 -16.07
N PHE A 40 -42.01 11.07 -16.95
CA PHE A 40 -42.30 10.68 -18.33
C PHE A 40 -43.02 9.34 -18.44
N GLN A 41 -42.67 8.37 -17.59
CA GLN A 41 -43.39 7.09 -17.52
C GLN A 41 -44.86 7.31 -17.11
N ALA A 42 -45.12 8.12 -16.09
CA ALA A 42 -46.48 8.44 -15.67
C ALA A 42 -47.27 9.18 -16.76
N GLU A 43 -46.64 10.11 -17.46
CA GLU A 43 -47.26 10.82 -18.59
C GLU A 43 -47.61 9.88 -19.74
N ALA A 44 -46.70 8.96 -20.10
CA ALA A 44 -46.95 7.96 -21.14
C ALA A 44 -48.16 7.08 -20.77
N ILE A 45 -48.23 6.61 -19.52
CA ILE A 45 -49.37 5.80 -19.03
C ILE A 45 -50.68 6.60 -19.10
N ALA A 46 -50.67 7.86 -18.67
CA ALA A 46 -51.86 8.71 -18.71
C ALA A 46 -52.33 8.99 -20.15
N ALA A 47 -51.40 9.21 -21.09
CA ALA A 47 -51.71 9.41 -22.50
C ALA A 47 -52.30 8.14 -23.14
N LEU A 48 -51.77 6.96 -22.79
CA LEU A 48 -52.33 5.67 -23.23
C LEU A 48 -53.75 5.45 -22.72
N GLN A 49 -54.04 5.84 -21.47
CA GLN A 49 -55.40 5.75 -20.91
C GLN A 49 -56.40 6.70 -21.61
N ALA A 50 -55.90 7.78 -22.19
CA ALA A 50 -56.69 8.76 -22.94
C ALA A 50 -56.76 8.47 -24.46
N ASP A 51 -56.18 7.34 -24.92
CA ASP A 51 -56.05 6.97 -26.34
C ASP A 51 -55.28 8.01 -27.19
N ASP A 52 -54.40 8.80 -26.57
CA ASP A 52 -53.53 9.78 -27.23
C ASP A 52 -52.14 9.18 -27.50
N LEU A 53 -52.04 8.50 -28.64
CA LEU A 53 -50.81 7.80 -29.06
C LEU A 53 -49.65 8.75 -29.39
N ASP A 54 -49.91 9.95 -29.92
CA ASP A 54 -48.85 10.92 -30.24
C ASP A 54 -48.18 11.42 -28.96
N ARG A 55 -48.97 11.74 -27.94
CA ARG A 55 -48.46 12.15 -26.64
C ARG A 55 -47.72 11.02 -25.92
N ALA A 56 -48.23 9.78 -25.99
CA ALA A 56 -47.55 8.62 -25.44
C ALA A 56 -46.18 8.39 -26.10
N GLY A 57 -46.09 8.48 -27.44
CA GLY A 57 -44.85 8.33 -28.19
C GLY A 57 -43.80 9.41 -27.88
N LYS A 58 -44.23 10.67 -27.67
CA LYS A 58 -43.33 11.75 -27.24
C LYS A 58 -42.76 11.48 -25.85
N ALA A 59 -43.60 11.08 -24.89
CA ALA A 59 -43.16 10.76 -23.53
C ALA A 59 -42.17 9.58 -23.52
N GLU A 60 -42.41 8.54 -24.32
CA GLU A 60 -41.49 7.42 -24.50
C GLU A 60 -40.13 7.85 -25.09
N ALA A 61 -40.13 8.70 -26.12
CA ALA A 61 -38.89 9.22 -26.71
C ALA A 61 -38.06 10.02 -25.70
N HIS A 62 -38.70 10.83 -24.86
CA HIS A 62 -38.03 11.57 -23.78
C HIS A 62 -37.47 10.62 -22.72
N PHE A 63 -38.25 9.62 -22.29
CA PHE A 63 -37.80 8.58 -21.36
C PHE A 63 -36.58 7.83 -21.89
N SER A 64 -36.61 7.37 -23.14
CA SER A 64 -35.52 6.59 -23.76
C SER A 64 -34.22 7.38 -23.85
N ARG A 65 -34.29 8.67 -24.23
CA ARG A 65 -33.12 9.57 -24.24
C ARG A 65 -32.54 9.77 -22.84
N LEU A 66 -33.42 9.99 -21.87
CA LEU A 66 -33.02 10.21 -20.49
C LEU A 66 -32.39 8.96 -19.86
N PHE A 67 -32.97 7.79 -20.10
CA PHE A 67 -32.44 6.51 -19.62
C PHE A 67 -31.05 6.22 -20.17
N LEU A 68 -30.81 6.53 -21.45
CA LEU A 68 -29.46 6.44 -22.03
C LEU A 68 -28.47 7.39 -21.33
N GLY A 69 -28.91 8.62 -21.03
CA GLY A 69 -28.13 9.59 -20.25
C GLY A 69 -27.76 9.06 -18.86
N ILE A 70 -28.74 8.50 -18.13
CA ILE A 70 -28.54 7.91 -16.80
C ILE A 70 -27.55 6.74 -16.87
N ARG A 71 -27.68 5.83 -17.84
CA ARG A 71 -26.74 4.71 -18.01
C ARG A 71 -25.30 5.19 -18.25
N ARG A 72 -25.13 6.23 -19.06
CA ARG A 72 -23.81 6.83 -19.33
C ARG A 72 -23.24 7.49 -18.08
N ALA A 73 -24.05 8.21 -17.30
CA ALA A 73 -23.62 8.82 -16.05
C ALA A 73 -23.19 7.76 -15.02
N ILE A 74 -23.95 6.66 -14.87
CA ILE A 74 -23.59 5.53 -14.00
C ILE A 74 -22.26 4.90 -14.44
N ALA A 75 -22.09 4.66 -15.74
CA ALA A 75 -20.85 4.08 -16.27
C ALA A 75 -19.65 5.00 -16.04
N LEU A 76 -19.80 6.30 -16.25
CA LEU A 76 -18.75 7.29 -15.99
C LEU A 76 -18.38 7.32 -14.51
N ARG A 77 -19.38 7.33 -13.62
CA ARG A 77 -19.18 7.29 -12.17
C ARG A 77 -18.41 6.04 -11.73
N ALA A 78 -18.78 4.87 -12.25
CA ALA A 78 -18.08 3.62 -11.98
C ALA A 78 -16.60 3.68 -12.43
N ARG A 79 -16.34 4.25 -13.60
CA ARG A 79 -14.98 4.43 -14.13
C ARG A 79 -14.14 5.38 -13.26
N LEU A 80 -14.68 6.52 -12.83
CA LEU A 80 -13.96 7.47 -11.96
C LEU A 80 -13.61 6.85 -10.60
N ARG A 81 -14.50 6.02 -10.05
CA ARG A 81 -14.19 5.25 -8.83
C ARG A 81 -13.08 4.25 -9.03
N GLN A 82 -13.10 3.54 -10.15
CA GLN A 82 -12.05 2.59 -10.49
C GLN A 82 -10.69 3.30 -10.61
N GLN A 83 -10.64 4.43 -11.31
CA GLN A 83 -9.41 5.23 -11.45
C GLN A 83 -8.85 5.67 -10.09
N ARG A 84 -9.70 6.16 -9.19
CA ARG A 84 -9.28 6.52 -7.82
C ARG A 84 -8.69 5.34 -7.06
N GLN A 85 -9.35 4.18 -7.10
CA GLN A 85 -8.82 2.98 -6.47
C GLN A 85 -7.48 2.53 -7.06
N GLU A 86 -7.31 2.66 -8.38
CA GLU A 86 -6.05 2.33 -9.04
C GLU A 86 -4.92 3.28 -8.64
N THR A 87 -5.18 4.58 -8.53
CA THR A 87 -4.22 5.58 -8.04
C THR A 87 -3.82 5.31 -6.60
N LEU A 88 -4.78 5.02 -5.71
CA LEU A 88 -4.50 4.66 -4.32
C LEU A 88 -3.63 3.40 -4.24
N ARG A 89 -4.01 2.33 -4.96
CA ARG A 89 -3.21 1.10 -5.03
C ARG A 89 -1.83 1.31 -5.65
N ALA A 90 -1.69 2.23 -6.59
CA ALA A 90 -0.38 2.59 -7.15
C ALA A 90 0.48 3.33 -6.13
N GLY A 91 -0.13 4.24 -5.35
CA GLY A 91 0.52 4.92 -4.24
C GLY A 91 1.03 3.95 -3.17
N GLU A 92 0.18 3.02 -2.72
CA GLU A 92 0.53 1.96 -1.76
C GLU A 92 1.68 1.10 -2.28
N ARG A 93 1.59 0.60 -3.52
CA ARG A 93 2.67 -0.17 -4.15
C ARG A 93 3.99 0.62 -4.22
N ASN A 94 3.93 1.90 -4.55
CA ASN A 94 5.12 2.75 -4.57
C ASN A 94 5.72 2.91 -3.17
N GLN A 95 4.90 3.04 -2.12
CA GLN A 95 5.36 3.11 -0.74
C GLN A 95 6.00 1.79 -0.30
N ASP A 96 5.37 0.66 -0.60
CA ASP A 96 5.90 -0.68 -0.32
C ASP A 96 7.23 -0.92 -1.03
N GLU A 97 7.34 -0.54 -2.31
CA GLU A 97 8.59 -0.62 -3.06
C GLU A 97 9.68 0.27 -2.46
N GLN A 98 9.34 1.50 -2.07
CA GLN A 98 10.28 2.39 -1.40
C GLN A 98 10.75 1.82 -0.05
N ALA A 99 9.83 1.28 0.75
CA ALA A 99 10.14 0.63 2.01
C ALA A 99 11.03 -0.61 1.81
N ALA A 100 10.75 -1.42 0.79
CA ALA A 100 11.58 -2.58 0.43
C ALA A 100 12.98 -2.17 -0.01
N ARG A 101 13.12 -1.13 -0.85
CA ARG A 101 14.42 -0.58 -1.26
C ARG A 101 15.21 -0.02 -0.08
N ALA A 102 14.55 0.70 0.84
CA ALA A 102 15.17 1.21 2.05
C ALA A 102 15.64 0.09 2.98
N ALA A 103 14.83 -0.96 3.16
CA ALA A 103 15.19 -2.13 3.95
C ALA A 103 16.37 -2.91 3.32
N ASP A 104 16.37 -3.12 2.01
CA ASP A 104 17.48 -3.74 1.28
C ASP A 104 18.78 -2.93 1.42
N ARG A 105 18.69 -1.61 1.27
CA ARG A 105 19.83 -0.71 1.47
C ARG A 105 20.39 -0.81 2.88
N ARG A 106 19.54 -0.73 3.91
CA ARG A 106 19.94 -0.89 5.32
C ARG A 106 20.61 -2.24 5.57
N ARG A 107 20.08 -3.31 4.98
CA ARG A 107 20.68 -4.64 5.07
C ARG A 107 22.08 -4.67 4.45
N ARG A 108 22.27 -4.14 3.24
CA ARG A 108 23.58 -4.09 2.57
C ARG A 108 24.61 -3.29 3.37
N VAL A 109 24.20 -2.16 3.92
CA VAL A 109 25.02 -1.34 4.82
C VAL A 109 25.42 -2.14 6.05
N ALA A 110 24.45 -2.76 6.74
CA ALA A 110 24.71 -3.52 7.96
C ALA A 110 25.70 -4.65 7.69
N LEU A 111 25.55 -5.38 6.58
CA LEU A 111 26.49 -6.43 6.17
C LEU A 111 27.89 -5.87 5.90
N GLY A 112 28.01 -4.79 5.13
CA GLY A 112 29.31 -4.18 4.82
C GLY A 112 30.05 -3.65 6.06
N VAL A 113 29.32 -3.07 7.02
CA VAL A 113 29.90 -2.63 8.30
C VAL A 113 30.25 -3.82 9.18
N THR A 114 29.40 -4.86 9.25
CA THR A 114 29.67 -6.07 10.05
C THR A 114 30.93 -6.79 9.57
N GLU A 115 31.11 -6.93 8.26
CA GLU A 115 32.33 -7.49 7.66
C GLU A 115 33.56 -6.60 7.92
N SER A 116 33.39 -5.27 7.89
CA SER A 116 34.48 -4.35 8.29
C SER A 116 34.85 -4.49 9.76
N ILE A 117 33.88 -4.70 10.66
CA ILE A 117 34.14 -4.99 12.08
C ILE A 117 34.91 -6.31 12.21
N ALA A 118 34.48 -7.36 11.49
CA ALA A 118 35.13 -8.66 11.52
C ALA A 118 36.59 -8.61 11.02
N ALA A 119 36.86 -7.81 9.98
CA ALA A 119 38.21 -7.57 9.49
C ALA A 119 39.07 -6.73 10.46
N ALA A 120 38.45 -5.80 11.21
CA ALA A 120 39.15 -4.88 12.10
C ALA A 120 39.55 -5.49 13.45
N THR A 121 38.87 -6.55 13.92
CA THR A 121 39.19 -7.17 15.21
C THR A 121 38.91 -8.68 15.22
N SER A 122 39.87 -9.45 15.75
CA SER A 122 39.70 -10.87 16.06
C SER A 122 39.02 -11.10 17.40
N ASP A 123 39.01 -10.10 18.30
CA ASP A 123 38.35 -10.17 19.60
C ASP A 123 36.82 -10.20 19.46
N THR A 124 36.22 -11.23 20.04
CA THR A 124 34.77 -11.48 19.95
C THR A 124 33.97 -10.49 20.79
N GLU A 125 34.47 -10.08 21.96
CA GLU A 125 33.75 -9.13 22.83
C GLU A 125 33.67 -7.74 22.18
N THR A 126 34.80 -7.22 21.67
CA THR A 126 34.83 -5.96 20.92
C THR A 126 33.97 -6.04 19.65
N ARG A 127 33.93 -7.20 18.98
CA ARG A 127 33.11 -7.41 17.78
C ARG A 127 31.62 -7.33 18.12
N GLU A 128 31.18 -8.02 19.17
CA GLU A 128 29.80 -8.03 19.63
C GLU A 128 29.36 -6.64 20.08
N GLN A 129 30.20 -5.94 20.85
CA GLN A 129 29.92 -4.57 21.31
C GLN A 129 29.72 -3.60 20.14
N ARG A 130 30.61 -3.64 19.13
CA ARG A 130 30.51 -2.78 17.94
C ARG A 130 29.32 -3.14 17.05
N THR A 131 28.99 -4.43 16.98
CA THR A 131 27.81 -4.89 16.24
C THR A 131 26.52 -4.44 16.93
N ALA A 132 26.47 -4.47 18.27
CA ALA A 132 25.34 -3.94 19.03
C ALA A 132 25.19 -2.42 18.82
N GLU A 133 26.28 -1.67 18.86
CA GLU A 133 26.27 -0.22 18.59
C GLU A 133 25.81 0.12 17.16
N LEU A 134 26.19 -0.69 16.16
CA LEU A 134 25.68 -0.58 14.80
C LEU A 134 24.16 -0.75 14.74
N TRP A 135 23.61 -1.76 15.40
CA TRP A 135 22.17 -2.02 15.39
C TRP A 135 21.38 -0.92 16.09
N ASP A 136 21.89 -0.37 17.20
CA ASP A 136 21.27 0.76 17.88
C ASP A 136 21.15 1.99 16.95
N ARG A 137 22.22 2.30 16.21
CA ARG A 137 22.25 3.40 15.24
C ARG A 137 21.35 3.17 14.02
N LEU A 138 21.18 1.92 13.60
CA LEU A 138 20.31 1.56 12.47
C LEU A 138 18.84 1.40 12.85
N ALA A 139 18.52 1.16 14.13
CA ALA A 139 17.16 0.96 14.61
C ALA A 139 16.51 2.22 15.21
N GLY A 140 17.31 3.16 15.76
CA GLY A 140 16.80 4.38 16.39
C GLY A 140 16.26 5.44 15.41
N ASP A 141 15.95 6.64 15.94
CA ASP A 141 15.40 7.81 15.21
C ASP A 141 16.21 8.25 13.98
N HIS A 142 17.43 7.74 13.83
CA HIS A 142 18.34 8.01 12.73
C HIS A 142 17.98 7.23 11.45
N ALA A 143 17.24 6.12 11.56
CA ALA A 143 16.88 5.25 10.44
C ALA A 143 16.11 6.00 9.35
N GLY A 144 15.09 6.79 9.72
CA GLY A 144 14.29 7.56 8.78
C GLY A 144 15.05 8.70 8.10
N ARG A 145 16.07 9.27 8.77
CA ARG A 145 16.89 10.38 8.27
C ARG A 145 17.95 9.93 7.26
N ILE A 146 18.38 8.67 7.35
CA ILE A 146 19.37 8.05 6.45
C ILE A 146 18.75 7.64 5.10
N ASP A 147 17.46 7.32 5.10
CA ASP A 147 16.74 6.76 3.94
C ASP A 147 15.81 7.76 3.22
N THR A 148 15.80 9.04 3.62
CA THR A 148 15.03 10.06 2.89
C THR A 148 15.64 10.25 1.49
N ALA A 149 14.85 10.07 0.43
CA ALA A 149 15.34 9.97 -0.96
C ALA A 149 16.26 11.12 -1.39
N ASP A 150 15.91 12.37 -1.05
CA ASP A 150 16.71 13.57 -1.39
C ASP A 150 18.02 13.70 -0.60
N ARG A 151 18.24 12.86 0.43
CA ARG A 151 19.42 12.90 1.32
C ARG A 151 20.16 11.57 1.39
N ALA A 152 19.76 10.58 0.60
CA ALA A 152 20.36 9.26 0.64
C ALA A 152 21.77 9.26 0.02
N LEU A 153 22.79 9.17 0.88
CA LEU A 153 24.18 8.94 0.46
C LEU A 153 24.32 7.62 -0.32
N PRO A 154 25.30 7.50 -1.24
CA PRO A 154 25.68 6.20 -1.80
C PRO A 154 25.98 5.19 -0.68
N ILE A 155 25.64 3.92 -0.92
CA ILE A 155 25.85 2.81 0.05
C ILE A 155 27.30 2.79 0.54
N GLU A 156 28.25 3.01 -0.38
CA GLU A 156 29.67 3.06 -0.12
C GLU A 156 30.05 4.12 0.92
N ASP A 157 29.56 5.35 0.73
CA ASP A 157 29.86 6.47 1.62
C ASP A 157 29.18 6.33 2.97
N LEU A 158 28.00 5.70 2.98
CA LEU A 158 27.32 5.41 4.23
C LEU A 158 28.06 4.36 5.05
N ILE A 159 28.57 3.29 4.42
CA ILE A 159 29.41 2.30 5.11
C ILE A 159 30.67 2.97 5.66
N ARG A 160 31.39 3.77 4.85
CA ARG A 160 32.57 4.50 5.32
C ARG A 160 32.26 5.43 6.50
N SER A 161 31.16 6.16 6.42
CA SER A 161 30.72 7.08 7.48
C SER A 161 30.44 6.33 8.78
N LEU A 162 29.72 5.20 8.71
CA LEU A 162 29.42 4.38 9.88
C LEU A 162 30.68 3.72 10.45
N CYS A 163 31.57 3.20 9.61
CA CYS A 163 32.86 2.66 10.06
C CYS A 163 33.69 3.71 10.81
N ARG A 164 33.81 4.94 10.29
CA ARG A 164 34.49 6.04 10.99
C ARG A 164 33.82 6.36 12.32
N ALA A 165 32.50 6.37 12.35
CA ALA A 165 31.73 6.69 13.55
C ALA A 165 31.75 5.57 14.61
N LEU A 166 32.16 4.36 14.25
CA LEU A 166 32.45 3.23 15.14
C LEU A 166 33.96 3.08 15.45
N GLY A 167 34.79 3.98 14.95
CA GLY A 167 36.25 3.95 15.15
C GLY A 167 36.96 2.79 14.47
N ILE A 168 36.39 2.21 13.41
CA ILE A 168 36.98 1.09 12.66
C ILE A 168 37.47 1.52 11.26
N PRO A 169 38.57 0.94 10.76
CA PRO A 169 38.99 1.14 9.38
C PRO A 169 37.95 0.52 8.43
N PRO A 170 37.48 1.24 7.41
CA PRO A 170 36.58 0.67 6.41
C PRO A 170 37.31 -0.36 5.55
N ASP A 171 36.79 -1.59 5.49
CA ASP A 171 37.36 -2.62 4.63
C ASP A 171 36.86 -2.49 3.18
N ARG A 172 37.79 -2.48 2.22
CA ARG A 172 37.46 -2.25 0.81
C ARG A 172 36.72 -3.43 0.18
N ALA A 173 37.05 -4.66 0.56
CA ALA A 173 36.42 -5.86 0.00
C ALA A 173 34.98 -6.00 0.50
N ALA A 174 34.76 -5.77 1.79
CA ALA A 174 33.45 -5.71 2.44
C ALA A 174 32.55 -4.64 1.80
N ILE A 175 33.09 -3.44 1.57
CA ILE A 175 32.37 -2.35 0.91
C ILE A 175 31.97 -2.73 -0.52
N ALA A 176 32.91 -3.26 -1.31
CA ALA A 176 32.63 -3.66 -2.69
C ALA A 176 31.56 -4.75 -2.76
N ALA A 177 31.64 -5.77 -1.89
CA ALA A 177 30.67 -6.85 -1.83
C ALA A 177 29.28 -6.38 -1.37
N ALA A 178 29.22 -5.42 -0.43
CA ALA A 178 27.97 -4.79 0.00
C ALA A 178 27.32 -3.98 -1.12
N VAL A 179 28.10 -3.18 -1.86
CA VAL A 179 27.60 -2.39 -3.00
C VAL A 179 27.08 -3.30 -4.11
N ALA A 180 27.83 -4.36 -4.43
CA ALA A 180 27.45 -5.36 -5.43
C ALA A 180 26.26 -6.24 -4.98
N GLY A 181 25.91 -6.24 -3.69
CA GLY A 181 24.86 -7.10 -3.14
C GLY A 181 25.25 -8.57 -3.10
N THR A 182 26.55 -8.88 -3.10
CA THR A 182 27.08 -10.26 -3.10
C THR A 182 27.39 -10.78 -1.70
N LEU A 183 27.18 -9.96 -0.65
CA LEU A 183 27.25 -10.41 0.73
C LEU A 183 26.00 -11.20 1.07
N GLU A 184 26.16 -12.51 1.25
CA GLU A 184 25.12 -13.34 1.85
C GLU A 184 24.96 -12.97 3.33
N PRO A 185 23.73 -12.95 3.86
CA PRO A 185 23.55 -12.82 5.30
C PRO A 185 24.27 -13.99 6.00
N PRO A 186 24.81 -13.79 7.20
CA PRO A 186 25.32 -14.92 7.96
C PRO A 186 24.19 -15.95 8.05
N ALA A 187 24.43 -17.14 7.50
CA ALA A 187 23.50 -18.24 7.58
C ALA A 187 23.18 -18.41 9.06
N ARG A 188 21.91 -18.25 9.45
CA ARG A 188 21.47 -18.67 10.78
C ARG A 188 21.79 -20.16 10.86
N THR A 189 22.91 -20.49 11.51
CA THR A 189 23.23 -21.86 11.88
C THR A 189 22.08 -22.33 12.74
N ARG A 190 21.24 -23.16 12.13
CA ARG A 190 20.20 -23.93 12.80
C ARG A 190 20.89 -25.01 13.62
N ALA A 191 21.54 -24.60 14.71
CA ALA A 191 21.94 -25.47 15.79
C ALA A 191 20.88 -25.32 16.88
N GLY A 192 19.97 -26.30 16.93
CA GLY A 192 18.98 -26.37 17.99
C GLY A 192 19.65 -26.77 19.31
N THR A 193 19.37 -26.01 20.36
CA THR A 193 19.16 -26.53 21.70
C THR A 193 18.33 -25.54 22.50
N ALA A 194 17.35 -26.08 23.21
CA ALA A 194 16.31 -25.39 23.95
C ALA A 194 16.84 -24.46 25.06
N GLY A 195 16.16 -23.33 25.24
CA GLY A 195 16.37 -22.40 26.35
C GLY A 195 15.38 -21.23 26.37
N ARG A 196 14.10 -21.52 26.65
CA ARG A 196 13.12 -20.74 27.48
C ARG A 196 13.49 -19.26 27.75
N TRP A 197 12.76 -18.21 27.29
CA TRP A 197 11.39 -17.76 27.63
C TRP A 197 11.13 -16.36 26.98
N PRO A 198 9.95 -15.72 27.06
CA PRO A 198 8.62 -16.15 26.62
C PRO A 198 8.00 -15.14 25.61
N ALA A 199 7.52 -15.61 24.46
CA ALA A 199 6.56 -14.82 23.66
C ALA A 199 5.17 -14.98 24.28
N GLN A 200 4.74 -13.98 25.05
CA GLN A 200 3.36 -13.86 25.46
C GLN A 200 2.51 -13.41 24.27
N GLY A 201 1.51 -14.21 23.96
CA GLY A 201 0.18 -13.71 23.60
C GLY A 201 -0.07 -13.35 22.15
N TRP A 202 -0.31 -14.35 21.30
CA TRP A 202 -1.53 -14.37 20.49
C TRP A 202 -2.09 -15.79 20.49
N ILE A 203 -3.23 -15.93 21.16
CA ILE A 203 -4.02 -17.16 21.25
C ILE A 203 -4.80 -17.33 19.94
N HIS A 204 -4.71 -18.52 19.35
CA HIS A 204 -5.87 -19.17 18.74
C HIS A 204 -5.93 -20.62 19.26
N PRO A 205 -7.07 -21.08 19.79
CA PRO A 205 -7.20 -22.46 20.27
C PRO A 205 -7.39 -23.45 19.10
N PRO A 206 -6.91 -24.69 19.22
CA PRO A 206 -7.15 -25.76 18.26
C PRO A 206 -8.36 -26.62 18.68
N ASP A 207 -9.02 -27.21 17.68
CA ASP A 207 -9.50 -28.60 17.60
C ASP A 207 -10.53 -28.71 16.46
N ALA A 208 -10.65 -29.75 15.65
CA ALA A 208 -9.97 -31.04 15.58
C ALA A 208 -10.10 -31.60 14.15
N ALA A 209 -9.30 -32.63 13.88
CA ALA A 209 -9.13 -33.38 12.65
C ALA A 209 -10.41 -34.04 12.09
N ALA A 210 -10.46 -34.22 10.76
CA ALA A 210 -10.81 -35.51 10.15
C ALA A 210 -10.46 -35.60 8.65
N ALA A 211 -9.65 -36.60 8.34
CA ALA A 211 -9.78 -37.53 7.21
C ALA A 211 -9.73 -36.99 5.76
N GLY A 212 -8.52 -37.06 5.19
CA GLY A 212 -8.20 -37.91 4.04
C GLY A 212 -9.01 -37.74 2.74
N ARG A 213 -8.40 -37.12 1.72
CA ARG A 213 -8.62 -37.48 0.31
C ARG A 213 -7.31 -37.48 -0.47
N ARG A 214 -7.06 -38.59 -1.16
CA ARG A 214 -5.93 -38.84 -2.08
C ARG A 214 -6.03 -37.97 -3.35
N PRO A 215 -4.91 -37.66 -4.01
CA PRO A 215 -4.92 -36.91 -5.26
C PRO A 215 -5.41 -37.77 -6.44
N LEU A 216 -6.28 -37.17 -7.27
CA LEU A 216 -6.80 -37.74 -8.50
C LEU A 216 -5.71 -37.77 -9.59
N ARG A 217 -5.56 -38.93 -10.24
CA ARG A 217 -4.68 -39.16 -11.40
C ARG A 217 -5.45 -38.81 -12.69
N PRO A 218 -4.84 -38.14 -13.67
CA PRO A 218 -5.50 -37.81 -14.95
C PRO A 218 -5.57 -39.04 -15.89
N PRO A 219 -6.62 -39.16 -16.73
CA PRO A 219 -6.77 -40.26 -17.69
C PRO A 219 -5.89 -40.07 -18.93
N GLY A 220 -5.28 -41.16 -19.37
CA GLY A 220 -4.57 -41.27 -20.65
C GLY A 220 -5.53 -41.58 -21.82
N PRO A 221 -5.06 -41.44 -23.07
CA PRO A 221 -5.88 -41.60 -24.28
C PRO A 221 -5.99 -43.07 -24.69
N ASP A 222 -7.22 -43.53 -24.97
CA ASP A 222 -7.47 -44.83 -25.60
C ASP A 222 -7.61 -44.67 -27.12
N SER A 223 -6.89 -45.56 -27.81
CA SER A 223 -7.00 -45.83 -29.24
C SER A 223 -8.32 -46.51 -29.58
N GLY A 224 -8.93 -46.08 -30.68
CA GLY A 224 -10.02 -46.73 -31.40
C GLY A 224 -10.11 -46.15 -32.80
#